data_AF-A0AAD0X6V5-F1
#
_entry.id   AF-A0AAD0X6V5-F1
#
_cell.length_a   1.000
_cell.length_b   1.000
_cell.length_c   1.000
_cell.angle_alpha   90.00
_cell.angle_beta   90.00
_cell.angle_gamma   90.00
#
_symmetry.space_group_name_H-M   'P 1'
#
loop_
_entity.id
_entity.type
_entity.pdbx_description
1 polymer ?
#
loop_
_entity_poly.entity_id
_entity_poly.type
_entity_poly.pdbx_seq_one_letter_code
_entity_poly.pdbx_strand_id
1 'polypeptide(L)'
;MVWLNRVKNAAQWICLYLWLVSGTIIVTINATWLYFANALWQKLGSVVNLTLGQLMTNYYQLLAYLNFPWVPKLVMTDFTDSTSALVHFADVKNLFMLDYVVFIVTSVVVYFFWQRLRRDRQLWRLVLPMQTALWVPPLVAVVMAINFDQFFIMFHKILFRNSDWLFDPLLDRIILVLPDTFFGQCFVLAFVLIEWAFVYLLSIGQRALRETD
;
A
#
# COMPACT_ATOMS: atom_id res chain seq x y z
N MET A 1 25.47 18.76 -20.97
CA MET A 1 24.37 17.98 -21.59
C MET A 1 24.30 16.51 -21.12
N VAL A 2 25.42 15.77 -21.04
CA VAL A 2 25.42 14.35 -20.62
C VAL A 2 24.88 14.11 -19.19
N TRP A 3 25.25 14.97 -18.23
CA TRP A 3 24.79 14.85 -16.84
C TRP A 3 23.27 15.02 -16.71
N LEU A 4 22.68 15.97 -17.43
CA LEU A 4 21.23 16.22 -17.42
C LEU A 4 20.42 15.01 -17.91
N ASN A 5 20.94 14.30 -18.92
CA ASN A 5 20.32 13.07 -19.43
C ASN A 5 20.40 11.90 -18.43
N ARG A 6 21.48 11.81 -17.63
CA ARG A 6 21.60 10.80 -16.58
C ARG A 6 20.60 11.06 -15.45
N VAL A 7 20.50 12.32 -15.00
CA VAL A 7 19.53 12.74 -13.96
C VAL A 7 18.10 12.47 -14.41
N LYS A 8 17.74 12.87 -15.64
CA LYS A 8 16.42 12.59 -16.21
C LYS A 8 16.11 11.09 -16.25
N ASN A 9 17.06 10.27 -16.70
CA ASN A 9 16.87 8.82 -16.75
C ASN A 9 16.67 8.24 -15.34
N ALA A 10 17.47 8.66 -14.35
CA ALA A 10 17.32 8.22 -12.97
C ALA A 10 15.94 8.59 -12.40
N ALA A 11 15.50 9.83 -12.62
CA ALA A 11 14.18 10.30 -12.20
C ALA A 11 13.04 9.46 -12.81
N GLN A 12 13.14 9.07 -14.08
CA GLN A 12 12.15 8.20 -14.74
C GLN A 12 12.06 6.82 -14.10
N TRP A 13 13.20 6.21 -13.74
CA TRP A 13 13.22 4.93 -13.04
C TRP A 13 12.67 5.04 -11.62
N ILE A 14 13.03 6.09 -10.88
CA ILE A 14 12.45 6.35 -9.56
C ILE A 14 10.94 6.52 -9.66
N CYS A 15 10.44 7.27 -10.66
CA CYS A 15 9.00 7.42 -10.89
C CYS A 15 8.33 6.08 -11.20
N LEU A 16 8.97 5.18 -11.95
CA LEU A 16 8.45 3.84 -12.20
C LEU A 16 8.30 3.05 -10.89
N TYR A 17 9.32 3.04 -10.03
CA TYR A 17 9.22 2.34 -8.75
C TYR A 17 8.17 2.94 -7.83
N LEU A 18 8.11 4.28 -7.73
CA LEU A 18 7.09 4.96 -6.94
C LEU A 18 5.68 4.68 -7.47
N TRP A 19 5.50 4.63 -8.79
CA TRP A 19 4.23 4.30 -9.43
C TRP A 19 3.79 2.86 -9.12
N LEU A 20 4.72 1.91 -9.18
CA LEU A 20 4.45 0.51 -8.84
C LEU A 20 4.09 0.35 -7.36
N VAL A 21 4.87 0.95 -6.45
CA VAL A 21 4.61 0.89 -5.01
C VAL A 21 3.28 1.54 -4.65
N SER A 22 3.01 2.76 -5.13
CA SER A 22 1.74 3.45 -4.85
C SER A 22 0.55 2.71 -5.47
N GLY A 23 0.67 2.19 -6.69
CA GLY A 23 -0.37 1.35 -7.28
C GLY A 23 -0.66 0.09 -6.46
N THR A 24 0.38 -0.57 -5.94
CA THR A 24 0.23 -1.70 -5.01
C THR A 24 -0.49 -1.28 -3.72
N ILE A 25 -0.09 -0.15 -3.10
CA ILE A 25 -0.73 0.35 -1.88
C ILE A 25 -2.21 0.61 -2.14
N ILE A 26 -2.57 1.34 -3.20
CA ILE A 26 -3.96 1.66 -3.58
C ILE A 26 -4.81 0.38 -3.70
N VAL A 27 -4.31 -0.64 -4.38
CA VAL A 27 -5.03 -1.91 -4.54
C VAL A 27 -5.21 -2.61 -3.20
N THR A 28 -4.17 -2.64 -2.36
CA THR A 28 -4.22 -3.29 -1.04
C THR A 28 -5.17 -2.59 -0.07
N ILE A 29 -5.08 -1.26 0.10
CA ILE A 29 -5.93 -0.52 1.05
C ILE A 29 -7.41 -0.56 0.66
N ASN A 30 -7.71 -0.73 -0.63
CA ASN A 30 -9.08 -0.85 -1.14
C ASN A 30 -9.56 -2.31 -1.30
N ALA A 31 -8.77 -3.30 -0.86
CA ALA A 31 -9.13 -4.71 -0.88
C ALA A 31 -10.18 -5.05 0.20
N THR A 32 -11.38 -4.49 0.09
CA THR A 32 -12.49 -4.68 1.05
C THR A 32 -12.89 -6.14 1.19
N TRP A 33 -12.71 -6.95 0.15
CA TRP A 33 -12.91 -8.40 0.17
C TRP A 33 -11.98 -9.10 1.18
N LEU A 34 -10.75 -8.59 1.37
CA LEU A 34 -9.79 -9.15 2.30
C LEU A 34 -10.23 -8.92 3.74
N TYR A 35 -10.69 -7.70 4.02
CA TYR A 35 -11.28 -7.37 5.32
C TYR A 35 -12.53 -8.21 5.60
N PHE A 36 -13.44 -8.32 4.62
CA PHE A 36 -14.63 -9.14 4.75
C PHE A 36 -14.29 -10.62 5.07
N ALA A 37 -13.34 -11.20 4.35
CA ALA A 37 -12.90 -12.58 4.61
C ALA A 37 -12.30 -12.74 6.02
N ASN A 38 -11.49 -11.77 6.46
CA ASN A 38 -10.91 -11.75 7.80
C ASN A 38 -12.00 -11.63 8.89
N ALA A 39 -12.93 -10.69 8.70
CA ALA A 39 -14.06 -10.45 9.61
C ALA A 39 -14.99 -11.66 9.74
N LEU A 40 -15.24 -12.36 8.63
CA LEU A 40 -16.02 -13.60 8.61
C LEU A 40 -15.28 -14.73 9.33
N TRP A 41 -14.01 -14.98 8.97
CA TRP A 41 -13.22 -16.09 9.50
C TRP A 41 -12.99 -15.98 11.01
N GLN A 42 -12.66 -14.77 11.48
CA GLN A 42 -12.36 -14.51 12.89
C GLN A 42 -13.61 -14.14 13.71
N LYS A 43 -14.79 -14.07 13.06
CA LYS A 43 -16.05 -13.66 13.69
C LYS A 43 -15.93 -12.30 14.42
N LEU A 44 -15.22 -11.34 13.81
CA LEU A 44 -14.89 -10.05 14.44
C LEU A 44 -16.13 -9.29 14.93
N GLY A 45 -17.26 -9.39 14.21
CA GLY A 45 -18.51 -8.76 14.65
C GLY A 45 -18.95 -9.23 16.04
N SER A 46 -18.77 -10.51 16.36
CA SER A 46 -19.13 -11.06 17.68
C SER A 46 -18.25 -10.53 18.82
N VAL A 47 -16.99 -10.17 18.53
CA VAL A 47 -16.08 -9.57 19.52
C VAL A 47 -16.61 -8.22 20.02
N VAL A 48 -17.35 -7.50 19.17
CA VAL A 48 -17.87 -6.17 19.47
C VAL A 48 -19.40 -6.11 19.59
N ASN A 49 -20.08 -7.26 19.61
CA ASN A 49 -21.55 -7.39 19.64
C ASN A 49 -22.26 -6.74 18.43
N LEU A 50 -21.66 -6.82 17.25
CA LEU A 50 -22.22 -6.35 16.00
C LEU A 50 -22.48 -7.52 15.02
N THR A 51 -23.49 -7.35 14.17
CA THR A 51 -23.63 -8.22 13.00
C THR A 51 -22.49 -7.95 12.00
N LEU A 52 -22.19 -8.91 11.14
CA LEU A 52 -21.19 -8.72 10.07
C LEU A 52 -21.55 -7.52 9.17
N GLY A 53 -22.83 -7.30 8.88
CA GLY A 53 -23.28 -6.16 8.08
C GLY A 53 -23.02 -4.81 8.75
N GLN A 54 -23.29 -4.69 10.06
CA GLN A 54 -22.96 -3.48 10.83
C GLN A 54 -21.44 -3.26 10.85
N LEU A 55 -20.66 -4.30 11.10
CA LEU A 55 -19.21 -4.20 11.10
C LEU A 55 -18.67 -3.69 9.75
N MET A 56 -19.13 -4.29 8.64
CA MET A 56 -18.73 -3.86 7.31
C MET A 56 -19.17 -2.42 7.01
N THR A 57 -20.33 -1.99 7.51
CA THR A 57 -20.78 -0.60 7.37
C THR A 57 -19.80 0.38 8.01
N ASN A 58 -19.33 0.10 9.23
CA ASN A 58 -18.32 0.93 9.89
C ASN A 58 -16.99 0.91 9.14
N TYR A 59 -16.56 -0.25 8.62
CA TYR A 59 -15.37 -0.34 7.80
C TYR A 59 -15.46 0.49 6.51
N TYR A 60 -16.63 0.52 5.86
CA TYR A 60 -16.85 1.39 4.70
C TYR A 60 -16.88 2.87 5.06
N GLN A 61 -17.39 3.25 6.24
CA GLN A 61 -17.32 4.64 6.73
C GLN A 61 -15.87 5.06 6.96
N LEU A 62 -15.06 4.19 7.57
CA LEU A 62 -13.63 4.40 7.74
C LEU A 62 -12.92 4.57 6.37
N LEU A 63 -13.15 3.65 5.43
CA LEU A 63 -12.56 3.75 4.09
C LEU A 63 -13.05 4.99 3.33
N ALA A 64 -14.30 5.40 3.47
CA ALA A 64 -14.79 6.63 2.85
C ALA A 64 -14.04 7.85 3.41
N TYR A 65 -13.83 7.92 4.73
CA TYR A 65 -13.03 8.95 5.35
C TYR A 65 -11.58 8.94 4.85
N LEU A 66 -10.93 7.77 4.79
CA LEU A 66 -9.52 7.66 4.39
C LEU A 66 -9.30 7.97 2.90
N ASN A 67 -10.19 7.50 2.02
CA ASN A 67 -10.01 7.63 0.56
C ASN A 67 -10.46 8.98 0.00
N PHE A 68 -11.42 9.66 0.62
CA PHE A 68 -12.04 10.84 0.01
C PHE A 68 -11.71 12.15 0.73
N PRO A 69 -11.12 13.15 0.04
CA PRO A 69 -10.81 14.43 0.67
C PRO A 69 -12.06 15.22 1.08
N TRP A 70 -13.21 15.00 0.43
CA TRP A 70 -14.49 15.63 0.76
C TRP A 70 -15.24 14.99 1.94
N VAL A 71 -14.68 13.96 2.59
CA VAL A 71 -15.19 13.42 3.85
C VAL A 71 -14.27 13.90 4.99
N PRO A 72 -14.51 15.11 5.56
CA PRO A 72 -13.52 15.77 6.41
C PRO A 72 -13.42 15.20 7.83
N LYS A 73 -14.45 14.48 8.29
CA LYS A 73 -14.53 13.95 9.66
C LYS A 73 -14.86 12.46 9.63
N LEU A 74 -14.12 11.69 10.40
CA LEU A 74 -14.44 10.29 10.65
C LEU A 74 -15.62 10.21 11.61
N VAL A 75 -16.69 9.55 11.17
CA VAL A 75 -17.86 9.22 11.99
C VAL A 75 -18.25 7.78 11.65
N MET A 76 -18.10 6.90 12.64
CA MET A 76 -18.52 5.51 12.56
C MET A 76 -19.79 5.31 13.37
N THR A 77 -20.76 4.56 12.84
CA THR A 77 -22.09 4.42 13.45
C THR A 77 -22.04 3.69 14.79
N ASP A 78 -21.23 2.63 14.89
CA ASP A 78 -21.24 1.70 16.01
C ASP A 78 -19.96 1.78 16.88
N PHE A 79 -19.01 2.64 16.51
CA PHE A 79 -17.76 2.85 17.23
C PHE A 79 -17.63 4.30 17.70
N THR A 80 -17.20 4.45 18.95
CA THR A 80 -16.65 5.70 19.48
C THR A 80 -15.15 5.51 19.62
N ASP A 81 -14.38 6.49 19.19
CA ASP A 81 -12.93 6.49 19.30
C ASP A 81 -12.46 7.69 20.13
N SER A 82 -11.34 7.51 20.84
CA SER A 82 -10.67 8.58 21.55
C SER A 82 -10.17 9.68 20.61
N THR A 83 -9.85 10.84 21.17
CA THR A 83 -9.22 11.92 20.40
C THR A 83 -7.88 11.47 19.79
N SER A 84 -7.11 10.65 20.51
CA SER A 84 -5.85 10.07 20.03
C SER A 84 -6.07 9.22 18.77
N ALA A 85 -7.03 8.29 18.82
CA ALA A 85 -7.34 7.43 17.68
C ALA A 85 -7.83 8.22 16.46
N LEU A 86 -8.66 9.25 16.66
CA LEU A 86 -9.10 10.13 15.58
C LEU A 86 -7.94 10.93 14.95
N VAL A 87 -6.98 11.41 15.76
CA VAL A 87 -5.76 12.07 15.25
C VAL A 87 -4.93 11.08 14.43
N HIS A 88 -4.74 9.85 14.91
CA HIS A 88 -4.03 8.83 14.16
C HIS A 88 -4.68 8.54 12.80
N PHE A 89 -6.00 8.37 12.74
CA PHE A 89 -6.70 8.19 11.46
C PHE A 89 -6.58 9.40 10.53
N ALA A 90 -6.48 10.61 11.07
CA ALA A 90 -6.21 11.81 10.28
C ALA A 90 -4.80 11.80 9.67
N ASP A 91 -3.79 11.35 10.42
CA ASP A 91 -2.44 11.14 9.91
C ASP A 91 -2.42 10.07 8.81
N VAL A 92 -3.12 8.95 9.01
CA VAL A 92 -3.28 7.88 7.99
C VAL A 92 -3.97 8.41 6.74
N LYS A 93 -5.02 9.24 6.89
CA LYS A 93 -5.68 9.90 5.75
C LYS A 93 -4.70 10.75 4.94
N ASN A 94 -3.81 11.50 5.60
CA ASN A 94 -2.80 12.29 4.89
C ASN A 94 -1.85 11.40 4.06
N LEU A 95 -1.50 10.22 4.58
CA LEU A 95 -0.71 9.24 3.82
C LEU A 95 -1.48 8.67 2.61
N PHE A 96 -2.79 8.40 2.74
CA PHE A 96 -3.64 8.01 1.60
C PHE A 96 -3.65 9.10 0.53
N MET A 97 -3.84 10.37 0.91
CA MET A 97 -3.82 11.50 -0.03
C MET A 97 -2.46 11.64 -0.72
N LEU A 98 -1.36 11.50 0.03
CA LEU A 98 -0.01 11.53 -0.51
C LEU A 98 0.19 10.40 -1.53
N ASP A 99 -0.24 9.18 -1.20
CA ASP A 99 -0.10 8.01 -2.07
C ASP A 99 -0.86 8.21 -3.40
N TYR A 100 -2.09 8.70 -3.35
CA TYR A 100 -2.86 9.05 -4.55
C TYR A 100 -2.17 10.12 -5.40
N VAL A 101 -1.64 11.18 -4.78
CA VAL A 101 -0.90 12.23 -5.49
C VAL A 101 0.36 11.66 -6.15
N VAL A 102 1.13 10.84 -5.43
CA VAL A 102 2.32 10.17 -5.97
C VAL A 102 1.95 9.31 -7.16
N PHE A 103 0.90 8.48 -7.05
CA PHE A 103 0.44 7.62 -8.15
C PHE A 103 0.04 8.43 -9.38
N ILE A 104 -0.75 9.49 -9.23
CA ILE A 104 -1.21 10.33 -10.35
C ILE A 104 -0.04 11.03 -11.03
N VAL A 105 0.85 11.68 -10.26
CA VAL A 105 1.99 12.43 -10.80
C VAL A 105 2.95 11.49 -11.52
N THR A 106 3.28 10.36 -10.90
CA THR A 106 4.20 9.38 -11.49
C THR A 106 3.59 8.65 -12.69
N SER A 107 2.27 8.46 -12.76
CA SER A 107 1.57 7.87 -13.91
C SER A 107 1.88 8.62 -15.21
N VAL A 108 1.88 9.96 -15.18
CA VAL A 108 2.19 10.79 -16.35
C VAL A 108 3.64 10.56 -16.82
N VAL A 109 4.59 10.56 -15.88
CA VAL A 109 6.01 10.33 -16.18
C VAL A 109 6.25 8.92 -16.72
N VAL A 110 5.65 7.92 -16.08
CA VAL A 110 5.75 6.50 -16.47
C VAL A 110 5.13 6.27 -17.83
N TYR A 111 4.00 6.89 -18.15
CA TYR A 111 3.39 6.82 -19.48
C TYR A 111 4.36 7.27 -20.57
N PHE A 112 4.93 8.48 -20.47
CA PHE A 112 5.88 8.99 -21.46
C PHE A 112 7.18 8.19 -21.48
N PHE A 113 7.65 7.73 -20.32
CA PHE A 113 8.84 6.89 -20.23
C PHE A 113 8.63 5.55 -20.95
N TRP A 114 7.48 4.91 -20.75
CA TRP A 114 7.09 3.68 -21.40
C TRP A 114 6.96 3.83 -22.91
N GLN A 115 6.30 4.89 -23.38
CA GLN A 115 6.20 5.19 -24.82
C GLN A 115 7.59 5.38 -25.45
N ARG A 116 8.50 6.07 -24.76
CA ARG A 116 9.89 6.23 -25.21
C ARG A 116 10.61 4.89 -25.31
N LEU A 117 10.55 4.05 -24.27
CA LEU A 117 11.19 2.73 -24.29
C LEU A 117 10.67 1.86 -25.44
N ARG A 118 9.36 1.90 -25.73
CA ARG A 118 8.78 1.19 -26.87
C ARG A 118 9.26 1.73 -28.21
N ARG A 119 9.14 3.04 -28.43
CA ARG A 119 9.52 3.70 -29.68
C ARG A 119 10.99 3.46 -30.02
N ASP A 120 11.86 3.54 -29.02
CA ASP A 120 13.30 3.42 -29.20
C ASP A 120 13.77 1.95 -29.13
N ARG A 121 12.85 0.96 -29.03
CA ARG A 121 13.13 -0.49 -28.88
C ARG A 121 14.07 -0.81 -27.70
N GLN A 122 13.89 -0.10 -26.59
CA GLN A 122 14.72 -0.19 -25.38
C GLN A 122 14.03 -0.91 -24.20
N LEU A 123 12.94 -1.65 -24.43
CA LEU A 123 12.25 -2.37 -23.36
C LEU A 123 13.14 -3.40 -22.64
N TRP A 124 14.17 -3.93 -23.31
CA TRP A 124 15.19 -4.79 -22.69
C TRP A 124 15.86 -4.17 -21.47
N ARG A 125 15.88 -2.83 -21.36
CA ARG A 125 16.42 -2.10 -20.20
C ARG A 125 15.65 -2.37 -18.90
N LEU A 126 14.46 -2.97 -18.96
CA LEU A 126 13.69 -3.39 -17.80
C LEU A 126 14.31 -4.61 -17.09
N VAL A 127 15.11 -5.42 -17.79
CA VAL A 127 15.61 -6.70 -17.26
C VAL A 127 16.38 -6.53 -15.96
N LEU A 128 17.47 -5.75 -15.98
CA LEU A 128 18.33 -5.60 -14.80
C LEU A 128 17.62 -4.91 -13.62
N PRO A 129 16.92 -3.76 -13.81
CA PRO A 129 16.21 -3.11 -12.71
C PRO A 129 15.15 -4.00 -12.08
N MET A 130 14.37 -4.75 -12.87
CA MET A 130 13.35 -5.65 -12.32
C MET A 130 13.96 -6.87 -11.64
N GLN A 131 15.02 -7.47 -12.20
CA GLN A 131 15.76 -8.56 -11.54
C GLN A 131 16.32 -8.16 -10.17
N THR A 132 16.86 -6.93 -10.05
CA THR A 132 17.34 -6.44 -8.76
C THR A 132 16.20 -6.17 -7.78
N ALA A 133 15.05 -5.69 -8.27
CA ALA A 133 13.91 -5.36 -7.44
C ALA A 133 13.22 -6.61 -6.85
N LEU A 134 13.23 -7.75 -7.56
CA LEU A 134 12.67 -9.03 -7.10
C LEU A 134 13.25 -9.56 -5.79
N TRP A 135 14.42 -9.09 -5.36
CA TRP A 135 15.00 -9.50 -4.09
C TRP A 135 14.45 -8.72 -2.89
N VAL A 136 13.88 -7.54 -3.12
CA VAL A 136 13.50 -6.63 -2.03
C VAL A 136 12.25 -7.12 -1.28
N PRO A 137 11.09 -7.41 -1.92
CA PRO A 137 9.91 -7.85 -1.20
C PRO A 137 10.10 -9.16 -0.42
N PRO A 138 10.75 -10.23 -0.94
CA PRO A 138 10.98 -11.45 -0.18
C PRO A 138 11.87 -11.22 1.06
N LEU A 139 12.90 -10.37 0.95
CA LEU A 139 13.76 -10.04 2.09
C LEU A 139 12.96 -9.34 3.20
N VAL A 140 12.14 -8.35 2.84
CA VAL A 140 11.28 -7.63 3.80
C VAL A 140 10.23 -8.58 4.38
N ALA A 141 9.66 -9.48 3.58
CA ALA A 141 8.70 -10.48 4.02
C ALA A 141 9.30 -11.44 5.05
N VAL A 142 10.56 -11.87 4.88
CA VAL A 142 11.28 -12.70 5.88
C VAL A 142 11.44 -11.93 7.19
N VAL A 143 11.87 -10.67 7.14
CA VAL A 143 12.00 -9.83 8.35
C VAL A 143 10.65 -9.71 9.08
N MET A 144 9.57 -9.45 8.34
CA MET A 144 8.21 -9.39 8.87
C MET A 144 7.77 -10.73 9.48
N ALA A 145 8.08 -11.85 8.84
CA ALA A 145 7.67 -13.18 9.28
C ALA A 145 8.38 -13.66 10.56
N ILE A 146 9.60 -13.18 10.83
CA ILE A 146 10.35 -13.50 12.06
C ILE A 146 9.67 -12.90 13.29
N ASN A 147 9.20 -11.65 13.19
CA ASN A 147 8.51 -10.96 14.28
C ASN A 147 7.60 -9.86 13.73
N PHE A 148 6.32 -10.21 13.55
CA PHE A 148 5.34 -9.28 12.99
C PHE A 148 5.11 -8.07 13.90
N ASP A 149 5.03 -8.27 15.23
CA ASP A 149 4.75 -7.20 16.19
C ASP A 149 5.82 -6.11 16.14
N GLN A 150 7.10 -6.50 16.17
CA GLN A 150 8.19 -5.53 16.07
C GLN A 150 8.27 -4.88 14.69
N PHE A 151 7.99 -5.64 13.62
CA PHE A 151 7.88 -5.07 12.28
C PHE A 151 6.77 -4.00 12.22
N PHE A 152 5.60 -4.27 12.80
CA PHE A 152 4.46 -3.37 12.82
C PHE A 152 4.76 -2.12 13.66
N ILE A 153 5.41 -2.26 14.82
CA ILE A 153 5.86 -1.12 15.63
C ILE A 153 6.88 -0.26 14.87
N MET A 154 7.85 -0.88 14.21
CA MET A 154 8.85 -0.16 13.42
C MET A 154 8.21 0.59 12.25
N PHE A 155 7.28 -0.04 11.55
CA PHE A 155 6.49 0.57 10.50
C PHE A 155 5.79 1.85 11.00
N HIS A 156 5.14 1.81 12.16
CA HIS A 156 4.52 2.99 12.76
C HIS A 156 5.53 4.07 13.11
N LYS A 157 6.68 3.71 13.69
CA LYS A 157 7.73 4.68 14.05
C LYS A 157 8.39 5.37 12.84
N ILE A 158 8.40 4.70 11.69
CA ILE A 158 8.90 5.28 10.43
C ILE A 158 7.90 6.32 9.89
N LEU A 159 6.60 6.05 9.99
CA LEU A 159 5.54 6.88 9.41
C LEU A 159 5.04 7.98 10.33
N PHE A 160 5.03 7.74 11.64
CA PHE A 160 4.45 8.63 12.65
C PHE A 160 5.49 9.04 13.68
N ARG A 161 5.51 10.33 14.02
CA ARG A 161 6.40 10.90 15.04
C ARG A 161 5.73 11.03 16.42
N ASN A 162 4.46 10.64 16.51
CA ASN A 162 3.66 10.63 17.75
C ASN A 162 3.44 9.18 18.21
N SER A 163 2.67 9.03 19.29
CA SER A 163 2.25 7.72 19.83
C SER A 163 0.75 7.51 19.70
N ASP A 164 0.07 8.29 18.86
CA ASP A 164 -1.40 8.31 18.79
C ASP A 164 -1.97 7.00 18.22
N TRP A 165 -1.12 6.19 17.58
CA TRP A 165 -1.38 4.84 17.07
C TRP A 165 -1.43 3.74 18.14
N LEU A 166 -1.08 4.05 19.40
CA LEU A 166 -1.21 3.13 20.53
C LEU A 166 -2.62 3.24 21.11
N PHE A 167 -3.54 2.44 20.58
CA PHE A 167 -4.95 2.45 20.95
C PHE A 167 -5.20 1.73 22.27
N ASP A 168 -6.11 2.27 23.09
CA ASP A 168 -6.63 1.57 24.27
C ASP A 168 -7.86 0.77 23.85
N PRO A 169 -7.86 -0.58 23.92
CA PRO A 169 -8.98 -1.40 23.48
C PRO A 169 -10.31 -1.12 24.21
N LEU A 170 -10.28 -0.49 25.39
CA LEU A 170 -11.48 -0.09 26.13
C LEU A 170 -12.10 1.22 25.58
N LEU A 171 -11.28 2.10 25.02
CA LEU A 171 -11.71 3.41 24.51
C LEU A 171 -11.84 3.42 22.98
N ASP A 172 -10.96 2.71 22.28
CA ASP A 172 -10.79 2.69 20.83
C ASP A 172 -11.19 1.31 20.28
N ARG A 173 -12.48 0.99 20.39
CA ARG A 173 -12.99 -0.36 20.08
C ARG A 173 -12.73 -0.80 18.63
N ILE A 174 -12.44 0.14 17.72
CA ILE A 174 -12.04 -0.15 16.34
C ILE A 174 -10.80 -1.06 16.27
N ILE A 175 -9.89 -1.02 17.24
CA ILE A 175 -8.70 -1.89 17.27
C ILE A 175 -9.06 -3.37 17.38
N LEU A 176 -10.18 -3.68 18.05
CA LEU A 176 -10.65 -5.06 18.24
C LEU A 176 -11.12 -5.69 16.92
N VAL A 177 -11.41 -4.86 15.91
CA VAL A 177 -11.90 -5.30 14.61
C VAL A 177 -10.97 -4.93 13.46
N LEU A 178 -9.79 -4.40 13.76
CA LEU A 178 -8.65 -4.24 12.86
C LEU A 178 -7.45 -4.99 13.46
N PRO A 179 -7.51 -6.33 13.57
CA PRO A 179 -6.45 -7.08 14.21
C PRO A 179 -5.14 -7.00 13.41
N ASP A 180 -4.03 -7.17 14.10
CA ASP A 180 -2.69 -7.34 13.54
C ASP A 180 -2.64 -8.36 12.38
N THR A 181 -3.39 -9.46 12.49
CA THR A 181 -3.54 -10.49 11.45
C THR A 181 -4.12 -9.93 10.15
N PHE A 182 -5.05 -8.97 10.20
CA PHE A 182 -5.57 -8.30 9.01
C PHE A 182 -4.48 -7.43 8.35
N PHE A 183 -3.71 -6.69 9.14
CA PHE A 183 -2.58 -5.92 8.60
C PHE A 183 -1.49 -6.81 8.02
N GLY A 184 -1.19 -7.95 8.65
CA GLY A 184 -0.27 -8.96 8.12
C GLY A 184 -0.74 -9.49 6.77
N GLN A 185 -2.03 -9.79 6.62
CA GLN A 185 -2.61 -10.17 5.32
C GLN A 185 -2.50 -9.07 4.27
N CYS A 186 -2.66 -7.80 4.67
CA CYS A 186 -2.46 -6.65 3.77
C CYS A 186 -1.01 -6.54 3.29
N PHE A 187 -0.02 -6.71 4.18
CA PHE A 187 1.39 -6.74 3.78
C PHE A 187 1.69 -7.90 2.83
N VAL A 188 1.18 -9.10 3.10
CA VAL A 188 1.32 -10.25 2.20
C VAL A 188 0.72 -9.95 0.82
N LEU A 189 -0.49 -9.40 0.77
CA LEU A 189 -1.12 -9.01 -0.49
C LEU A 189 -0.26 -7.98 -1.25
N ALA A 190 0.24 -6.96 -0.55
CA ALA A 190 1.12 -5.96 -1.14
C ALA A 190 2.40 -6.59 -1.73
N PHE A 191 3.06 -7.50 -1.00
CA PHE A 191 4.25 -8.20 -1.47
C PHE A 191 3.95 -9.07 -2.70
N VAL A 192 2.84 -9.80 -2.72
CA VAL A 192 2.43 -10.60 -3.88
C VAL A 192 2.17 -9.71 -5.10
N LEU A 193 1.46 -8.59 -4.93
CA LEU A 193 1.14 -7.68 -6.03
C LEU A 193 2.38 -7.01 -6.62
N ILE A 194 3.30 -6.53 -5.78
CA ILE A 194 4.52 -5.86 -6.26
C ILE A 194 5.49 -6.87 -6.90
N GLU A 195 5.63 -8.07 -6.33
CA GLU A 195 6.41 -9.17 -6.94
C GLU A 195 5.86 -9.54 -8.31
N TRP A 196 4.54 -9.72 -8.41
CA TRP A 196 3.89 -10.01 -9.68
C TRP A 196 4.15 -8.90 -10.71
N ALA A 197 4.09 -7.62 -10.31
CA ALA A 197 4.38 -6.50 -11.20
C ALA A 197 5.83 -6.50 -11.69
N PHE A 198 6.81 -6.80 -10.82
CA PHE A 198 8.22 -6.93 -11.19
C PHE A 198 8.45 -8.11 -12.14
N VAL A 199 7.88 -9.28 -11.86
CA VAL A 199 7.95 -10.45 -12.76
C VAL A 199 7.32 -10.13 -14.12
N TYR A 200 6.17 -9.47 -14.14
CA TYR A 200 5.50 -9.07 -15.37
C TYR A 200 6.38 -8.14 -16.22
N LEU A 201 6.92 -7.07 -15.63
CA LEU A 201 7.81 -6.13 -16.33
C LEU A 201 9.13 -6.77 -16.77
N LEU A 202 9.68 -7.68 -15.95
CA LEU A 202 10.84 -8.48 -16.32
C LEU A 202 10.54 -9.36 -17.56
N SER A 203 9.38 -10.00 -17.59
CA SER A 203 8.98 -10.84 -18.73
C SER A 203 8.90 -10.04 -20.04
N ILE A 204 8.44 -8.79 -19.97
CA ILE A 204 8.43 -7.87 -21.11
C ILE A 204 9.85 -7.52 -21.54
N GLY A 205 10.73 -7.19 -20.57
CA GLY A 205 12.14 -6.91 -20.85
C GLY A 205 12.86 -8.09 -21.52
N GLN A 206 12.64 -9.31 -21.03
CA GLN A 206 13.24 -10.53 -21.60
C GLN A 206 12.74 -10.85 -23.00
N ARG A 207 11.45 -10.60 -23.30
CA ARG A 207 10.91 -10.73 -24.66
C ARG A 207 11.60 -9.74 -25.61
N ALA A 208 11.69 -8.48 -25.22
CA ALA A 208 12.35 -7.46 -26.02
C ALA A 208 13.86 -7.72 -26.23
N LEU A 209 14.56 -8.29 -25.24
CA LEU A 209 15.97 -8.65 -25.38
C LEU A 209 16.18 -9.77 -26.42
N ARG A 210 15.28 -10.76 -26.46
CA ARG A 210 15.32 -11.84 -27.47
C ARG A 210 14.99 -11.38 -28.88
N GLU A 211 14.28 -10.26 -29.03
CA GLU A 211 13.95 -9.67 -30.34
C GLU A 211 15.09 -8.79 -30.90
N THR A 212 16.08 -8.47 -30.06
CA THR A 212 17.26 -7.68 -30.46
C THR A 212 18.48 -8.52 -30.82
N ASP A 213 18.49 -9.80 -30.46
CA ASP A 213 19.51 -10.80 -30.82
C ASP A 213 19.16 -11.47 -32.17
#